data_AF-A0A957EZC9-F1
#
_entry.id   AF-A0A957EZC9-F1
#
_cell.length_a   1.000
_cell.length_b   1.000
_cell.length_c   1.000
_cell.angle_alpha   90.00
_cell.angle_beta   90.00
_cell.angle_gamma   90.00
#
_symmetry.space_group_name_H-M   'P 1'
#
loop_
_entity.id
_entity.type
_entity.pdbx_description
1 polymer ?
#
loop_
_entity_poly.entity_id
_entity_poly.type
_entity_poly.pdbx_seq_one_letter_code
_entity_poly.pdbx_strand_id
1 'polypeptide(L)' 'GFDLAEAVQNRNGRLGLLGMKERAESLGGHLTIWTQPQQGTRIELTVPVTEPEPDQSAA' A
#
# COMPACT_ATOMS: atom_id res chain seq x y z
N GLY A 1 -2.49 -17.00 -8.93
CA GLY A 1 -1.95 -16.16 -7.84
C GLY A 1 -1.22 -15.00 -8.47
N PHE A 2 -0.98 -13.92 -7.72
CA PHE A 2 -0.15 -12.80 -8.18
C PHE A 2 1.32 -13.20 -8.07
N ASP A 3 2.14 -12.93 -9.09
CA ASP A 3 3.59 -13.12 -8.98
C ASP A 3 4.24 -11.77 -8.63
N LEU A 4 4.68 -11.64 -7.37
CA LEU A 4 5.31 -10.41 -6.89
C LEU A 4 6.67 -10.17 -7.55
N ALA A 5 7.44 -11.23 -7.83
CA ALA A 5 8.74 -11.09 -8.45
C ALA A 5 8.59 -10.56 -9.88
N GLU A 6 7.66 -11.14 -10.65
CA GLU A 6 7.35 -10.66 -12.00
C GLU A 6 6.86 -9.20 -11.98
N ALA A 7 5.92 -8.86 -11.10
CA ALA A 7 5.33 -7.53 -11.01
C ALA A 7 6.35 -6.43 -10.68
N VAL A 8 7.38 -6.74 -9.89
CA VAL A 8 8.45 -5.79 -9.54
C VAL A 8 9.47 -5.63 -10.69
N GLN A 9 9.71 -6.67 -11.48
CA GLN A 9 10.65 -6.61 -12.61
C GLN A 9 10.05 -5.92 -13.86
N ASN A 10 8.73 -5.96 -14.02
CA ASN A 10 8.07 -5.46 -15.20
C ASN A 10 8.06 -3.92 -15.24
N ARG A 11 8.87 -3.29 -16.10
CA ARG A 11 9.08 -1.83 -16.13
C ARG A 11 7.79 -1.01 -16.29
N ASN A 12 6.77 -1.56 -16.97
CA ASN A 12 5.47 -0.91 -17.13
C ASN A 12 4.55 -1.10 -15.91
N GLY A 13 4.75 -2.15 -15.12
CA GLY A 13 3.98 -2.46 -13.91
C GLY A 13 4.58 -1.87 -12.62
N ARG A 14 5.83 -1.40 -12.66
CA ARG A 14 6.53 -0.81 -11.50
C ARG A 14 5.81 0.40 -10.93
N LEU A 15 5.24 1.28 -11.75
CA LEU A 15 4.57 2.50 -11.27
C LEU A 15 3.46 2.21 -10.26
N GLY A 16 2.77 1.07 -10.38
CA GLY A 16 1.74 0.66 -9.44
C GLY A 16 2.31 0.36 -8.06
N LEU A 17 3.07 -0.73 -7.94
CA LEU A 17 3.60 -1.19 -6.65
C LEU A 17 4.68 -0.26 -6.07
N LEU A 18 5.57 0.26 -6.92
CA LEU A 18 6.58 1.22 -6.49
C LEU A 18 5.91 2.50 -6.01
N GLY A 19 4.94 3.04 -6.75
CA GLY A 19 4.21 4.23 -6.34
C GLY A 19 3.32 4.00 -5.11
N MET A 20 2.84 2.77 -4.88
CA MET A 20 2.16 2.42 -3.61
C MET A 20 3.14 2.45 -2.44
N LYS A 21 4.34 1.87 -2.62
CA LYS A 21 5.38 1.87 -1.59
C LYS A 21 5.85 3.29 -1.27
N GLU A 22 6.20 4.06 -2.30
CA GLU A 22 6.63 5.47 -2.16
C GLU A 22 5.56 6.32 -1.47
N ARG A 23 4.28 6.15 -1.83
CA ARG A 23 3.18 6.86 -1.16
C ARG A 23 3.03 6.46 0.29
N ALA A 24 3.10 5.17 0.62
CA ALA A 24 3.07 4.71 2.01
C ALA A 24 4.21 5.34 2.81
N GLU A 25 5.44 5.29 2.30
CA GLU A 25 6.61 5.90 2.94
C GLU A 25 6.48 7.43 3.08
N SER A 26 5.92 8.12 2.08
CA SER A 26 5.71 9.58 2.12
C SER A 26 4.72 10.01 3.21
N LEU A 27 3.81 9.12 3.60
CA LEU A 27 2.86 9.33 4.69
C LEU A 27 3.43 8.90 6.05
N GLY A 28 4.71 8.52 6.14
CA GLY A 28 5.30 7.94 7.35
C GLY A 28 4.78 6.53 7.66
N GLY A 29 4.19 5.87 6.68
CA GLY A 29 3.61 4.55 6.77
C GLY A 29 4.49 3.43 6.21
N HIS A 30 3.92 2.23 6.16
CA HIS A 30 4.57 1.04 5.65
C HIS A 30 3.59 0.18 4.84
N LEU A 31 4.10 -0.45 3.77
CA LEU A 31 3.34 -1.34 2.90
C LEU A 31 4.01 -2.72 2.86
N THR A 32 3.24 -3.75 3.20
CA THR A 32 3.69 -5.15 3.14
C THR A 32 2.80 -5.97 2.22
N ILE A 33 3.42 -6.80 1.38
CA ILE A 33 2.72 -7.66 0.42
C ILE A 33 3.20 -9.08 0.61
N TRP A 34 2.26 -9.99 0.86
CA TRP A 34 2.49 -11.43 0.86
C TRP A 34 1.73 -12.03 -0.30
N THR A 35 2.40 -12.88 -1.07
CA THR A 35 1.74 -13.64 -2.12
C THR A 35 2.25 -15.05 -2.15
N GLN A 36 1.34 -15.98 -2.44
CA GLN A 36 1.67 -17.38 -2.62
C GLN A 36 0.90 -17.93 -3.83
N PRO A 37 1.56 -18.71 -4.71
CA PRO A 37 0.88 -19.44 -5.76
C PRO A 37 -0.31 -20.21 -5.20
N GLN A 38 -1.46 -20.11 -5.89
CA GLN A 38 -2.72 -20.76 -5.54
C GLN A 38 -3.35 -20.37 -4.18
N GLN A 39 -2.72 -19.51 -3.36
CA GLN A 39 -3.26 -19.02 -2.08
C GLN A 39 -3.72 -17.56 -2.12
N GLY A 40 -3.37 -16.84 -3.19
CA GLY A 40 -3.78 -15.44 -3.39
C GLY A 40 -2.75 -14.44 -2.90
N THR A 41 -3.21 -13.24 -2.58
CA THR A 41 -2.36 -12.10 -2.22
C THR A 41 -2.97 -11.34 -1.06
N ARG A 42 -2.18 -11.08 -0.03
CA ARG A 42 -2.50 -10.18 1.07
C ARG A 42 -1.67 -8.92 0.94
N ILE A 43 -2.33 -7.78 1.05
CA ILE A 43 -1.70 -6.46 1.07
C ILE A 43 -2.09 -5.79 2.39
N GLU A 44 -1.11 -5.23 3.09
CA GLU A 44 -1.32 -4.51 4.33
C GLU A 44 -0.62 -3.16 4.26
N LEU A 45 -1.37 -2.09 4.56
CA LEU A 45 -0.90 -0.71 4.59
C LEU A 45 -1.13 -0.17 6.00
N THR A 46 -0.08 0.32 6.63
CA THR A 46 -0.16 1.05 7.90
C THR A 46 0.25 2.49 7.65
N VAL A 47 -0.57 3.44 8.10
CA VAL A 47 -0.24 4.87 8.06
C VAL A 47 -0.61 5.51 9.40
N PRO A 48 0.18 6.48 9.89
CA PRO A 48 -0.23 7.32 11.01
C PRO A 48 -1.52 8.06 10.67
N VAL A 49 -2.45 8.10 11.63
CA VAL A 49 -3.65 8.94 11.53
C VAL A 49 -3.49 10.12 12.49
N THR A 50 -3.82 11.31 12.02
CA THR A 50 -3.99 12.46 12.92
C THR A 50 -5.33 12.33 13.62
N GLU A 51 -5.45 12.89 14.83
CA GLU A 51 -6.76 13.04 15.45
C GLU A 51 -7.67 13.79 14.48
N PRO A 52 -8.91 13.30 14.26
CA PRO A 52 -9.85 14.04 13.45
C PRO A 52 -10.06 15.40 14.10
N GLU A 53 -9.97 16.48 13.32
CA GLU A 53 -10.42 17.78 13.83
C GLU A 53 -11.86 17.62 14.31
N PRO A 54 -12.20 18.12 15.51
CA PRO A 54 -13.55 18.01 16.04
C PRO A 54 -14.50 18.59 15.00
N ASP A 55 -15.55 17.83 14.68
CA ASP A 55 -16.54 18.22 13.69
C ASP A 55 -17.19 19.55 14.10
N GLN A 56 -16.75 20.63 13.47
CA GLN A 56 -17.21 21.99 13.76
C GLN A 56 -18.64 22.26 13.25
N SER A 57 -19.29 21.25 12.63
CA SER A 57 -20.67 21.37 12.14
C SER A 57 -21.75 21.08 13.20
N ALA A 58 -21.36 20.74 14.43
CA ALA A 58 -22.28 20.50 15.55
C ALA A 58 -22.64 21.74 16.40
N ALA A 59 -22.35 22.96 15.92
CA ALA A 59 -22.67 24.22 16.60
C ALA A 59 -23.88 24.95 15.98
#